data_AF-A0A8T5KBV8-F1
#
_entry.id   AF-A0A8T5KBV8-F1
#
_cell.length_a   1.000
_cell.length_b   1.000
_cell.length_c   1.000
_cell.angle_alpha   90.00
_cell.angle_beta   90.00
_cell.angle_gamma   90.00
#
_symmetry.space_group_name_H-M   'P 1'
#
loop_
_entity.id
_entity.type
_entity.pdbx_description
1 polymer ?
#
loop_
_entity_poly.entity_id
_entity_poly.type
_entity_poly.pdbx_seq_one_letter_code
_entity_poly.pdbx_strand_id
1 'polypeptide(L)'
;MRVHQVAVRRVIACVIISTGAASAQVIKEALHVDLSKALGFIVAQSFTLKRIQGDHPSLKTRTQVVASDFDLSFGTAEDNIRKALKREFGPAYPDFLSLMAEQGRKVVSSQEIDQRGAVAFLDEVELRAKGKIPSPVLETLLSYQFIDRPAEEMRKGYSRVFRKEGHPKAKGVDFQICHPISWRPDEGDRPNIVQKFKSMNGRGLESFLVMVRGIPLPKGYELTKEDLDELLGESGVRAMIPGGEIISSKSIVLDRQQGVMILFDQSAKRLDLTITTRNLLFLTIYANKMIFIQCSVAVMPGDEAELGGSFSRFEPLFMRVANSFVIQNQYKSIEEPSEPTKKVTDFLVWKFGRASQATPSERKETAIRYFDLQTIAGSIAKECHRRNLKAEISKEEAYPMAIKLATSNAGSARIEVLRVEETDNDDETSVTVQLKSTSLNSELSDEFKQQIRKLYEISPNYGDILSKKRRDIPRSALSSAEGLISYMENEAKKKSTIHEYEFVIDSESSLITDWRILFREGATKKRSLFLSIVDELKEF
;
A
#
# COMPACT_ATOMS: atom_id res chain seq x y z
N MET A 1 -3.88 6.76 -42.88
CA MET A 1 -2.46 6.34 -42.92
C MET A 1 -1.44 7.47 -42.74
N ARG A 2 -1.41 8.53 -43.58
CA ARG A 2 -0.36 9.58 -43.46
C ARG A 2 -0.36 10.35 -42.13
N VAL A 3 -1.53 10.59 -41.52
CA VAL A 3 -1.62 11.30 -40.22
C VAL A 3 -1.11 10.44 -39.07
N HIS A 4 -1.45 9.15 -39.03
CA HIS A 4 -0.91 8.18 -38.05
C HIS A 4 0.62 8.12 -38.11
N GLN A 5 1.20 7.87 -39.29
CA GLN A 5 2.66 7.73 -39.42
C GLN A 5 3.42 9.00 -39.03
N VAL A 6 2.86 10.19 -39.26
CA VAL A 6 3.49 11.46 -38.85
C VAL A 6 3.36 11.67 -37.34
N ALA A 7 2.24 11.32 -36.73
CA ALA A 7 2.03 11.42 -35.29
C ALA A 7 2.97 10.47 -34.53
N VAL A 8 3.02 9.20 -34.91
CA VAL A 8 3.86 8.20 -34.24
C VAL A 8 5.34 8.51 -34.38
N ARG A 9 5.81 8.92 -35.58
CA ARG A 9 7.22 9.35 -35.77
C ARG A 9 7.61 10.57 -34.93
N ARG A 10 6.69 11.53 -34.74
CA ARG A 10 6.93 12.69 -33.86
C ARG A 10 6.96 12.31 -32.39
N VAL A 11 6.11 11.37 -31.97
CA VAL A 11 6.15 10.80 -30.61
C VAL A 11 7.48 10.12 -30.38
N ILE A 12 7.90 9.24 -31.30
CA ILE A 12 9.16 8.49 -31.23
C ILE A 12 10.38 9.41 -31.07
N ALA A 13 10.46 10.50 -31.85
CA ALA A 13 11.55 11.46 -31.75
C ALA A 13 11.63 12.21 -30.40
N CYS A 14 10.54 12.25 -29.63
CA CYS A 14 10.49 12.89 -28.30
C CYS A 14 10.80 11.94 -27.13
N VAL A 15 10.89 10.61 -27.35
CA VAL A 15 11.08 9.62 -26.26
C VAL A 15 12.55 9.34 -25.96
N ILE A 16 13.42 10.36 -25.99
CA ILE A 16 14.80 10.18 -25.53
C ILE A 16 14.75 9.93 -24.01
N ILE A 17 15.06 8.71 -23.58
CA ILE A 17 15.21 8.38 -22.16
C ILE A 17 16.40 9.20 -21.66
N SER A 18 16.12 10.13 -20.75
CA SER A 18 17.15 10.90 -20.08
C SER A 18 17.89 9.94 -19.17
N THR A 19 19.15 9.67 -19.47
CA THR A 19 20.01 8.82 -18.63
C THR A 19 20.01 9.38 -17.21
N GLY A 20 19.62 8.53 -16.27
CA GLY A 20 19.49 8.90 -14.87
C GLY A 20 20.82 9.43 -14.35
N ALA A 21 20.83 10.70 -13.93
CA ALA A 21 22.02 11.22 -13.30
C ALA A 21 22.20 10.60 -11.91
N ALA A 22 23.41 10.08 -11.63
CA ALA A 22 23.87 9.96 -10.27
C ALA A 22 23.92 11.38 -9.69
N SER A 23 22.94 11.71 -8.86
CA SER A 23 22.92 12.91 -8.03
C SER A 23 23.97 12.76 -6.93
N ALA A 24 24.81 13.79 -6.77
CA ALA A 24 25.80 13.86 -5.70
C ALA A 24 25.04 14.04 -4.39
N GLN A 25 24.86 12.94 -3.66
CA GLN A 25 24.15 12.95 -2.38
C GLN A 25 25.02 13.59 -1.29
N VAL A 26 24.36 14.29 -0.36
CA VAL A 26 24.90 14.73 0.93
C VAL A 26 25.80 13.62 1.48
N ILE A 27 27.03 13.98 1.88
CA ILE A 27 28.05 13.04 2.35
C ILE A 27 27.42 12.16 3.43
N LYS A 28 27.06 10.94 3.00
CA LYS A 28 26.57 9.90 3.89
C LYS A 28 27.74 9.60 4.84
N GLU A 29 27.46 9.25 6.10
CA GLU A 29 28.50 8.76 7.01
C GLU A 29 29.37 7.70 6.31
N ALA A 30 30.61 7.47 6.69
CA ALA A 30 31.42 6.45 6.02
C ALA A 30 30.76 5.05 6.15
N LEU A 31 30.93 4.16 5.15
CA LEU A 31 30.30 2.83 5.15
C LEU A 31 30.57 2.06 6.45
N HIS A 32 31.83 2.10 6.93
CA HIS A 32 32.21 1.44 8.17
C HIS A 32 31.42 1.92 9.40
N VAL A 33 30.87 3.14 9.40
CA VAL A 33 30.05 3.66 10.52
C VAL A 33 28.72 2.91 10.59
N ASP A 34 28.01 2.77 9.46
CA ASP A 34 26.74 2.01 9.40
C ASP A 34 26.97 0.55 9.79
N LEU A 35 28.05 -0.05 9.28
CA LEU A 35 28.43 -1.43 9.58
C LEU A 35 28.79 -1.62 11.06
N SER A 36 29.54 -0.69 11.63
CA SER A 36 29.92 -0.73 13.05
C SER A 36 28.72 -0.55 13.96
N LYS A 37 27.77 0.33 13.61
CA LYS A 37 26.49 0.49 14.33
C LYS A 37 25.67 -0.79 14.31
N ALA A 38 25.53 -1.43 13.14
CA ALA A 38 24.78 -2.67 13.00
C ALA A 38 25.45 -3.85 13.73
N LEU A 39 26.78 -3.99 13.63
CA LEU A 39 27.51 -5.02 14.36
C LEU A 39 27.44 -4.79 15.88
N GLY A 40 27.63 -3.55 16.31
CA GLY A 40 27.53 -3.15 17.72
C GLY A 40 26.15 -3.48 18.31
N PHE A 41 25.08 -3.27 17.53
CA PHE A 41 23.72 -3.66 17.91
C PHE A 41 23.61 -5.18 18.19
N ILE A 42 24.10 -6.02 17.28
CA ILE A 42 24.08 -7.49 17.44
C ILE A 42 24.92 -7.92 18.65
N VAL A 43 26.11 -7.34 18.80
CA VAL A 43 27.04 -7.67 19.89
C VAL A 43 26.46 -7.29 21.25
N ALA A 44 25.88 -6.09 21.38
CA ALA A 44 25.24 -5.63 22.62
C ALA A 44 24.04 -6.52 23.01
N GLN A 45 23.21 -6.90 22.02
CA GLN A 45 22.11 -7.84 22.25
C GLN A 45 22.63 -9.20 22.75
N SER A 46 23.68 -9.72 22.12
CA SER A 46 24.29 -11.00 22.50
C SER A 46 24.88 -10.99 23.91
N PHE A 47 25.51 -9.89 24.32
CA PHE A 47 26.00 -9.74 25.71
C PHE A 47 24.84 -9.69 26.71
N THR A 48 23.78 -8.96 26.40
CA THR A 48 22.61 -8.84 27.27
C THR A 48 21.91 -10.20 27.44
N LEU A 49 21.74 -10.96 26.35
CA LEU A 49 21.20 -12.33 26.41
C LEU A 49 22.07 -13.25 27.27
N LYS A 50 23.40 -13.24 27.08
CA LYS A 50 24.32 -14.05 27.90
C LYS A 50 24.25 -13.69 29.39
N ARG A 51 24.10 -12.41 29.71
CA ARG A 51 23.93 -11.95 31.09
C ARG A 51 22.60 -12.43 31.69
N ILE A 52 21.47 -12.23 30.99
CA ILE A 52 20.16 -12.73 31.43
C ILE A 52 20.21 -14.24 31.70
N GLN A 53 20.88 -15.00 30.83
CA GLN A 53 21.04 -16.44 30.99
C GLN A 53 21.79 -16.83 32.29
N GLY A 54 22.75 -16.02 32.72
CA GLY A 54 23.53 -16.23 33.95
C GLY A 54 22.80 -15.73 35.21
N ASP A 55 22.27 -14.52 35.16
CA ASP A 55 21.65 -13.83 36.29
C ASP A 55 20.25 -14.37 36.61
N HIS A 56 19.53 -14.89 35.61
CA HIS A 56 18.16 -15.40 35.73
C HIS A 56 18.02 -16.84 35.19
N PRO A 57 18.45 -17.88 35.94
CA PRO A 57 18.46 -19.27 35.47
C PRO A 57 17.10 -19.81 34.99
N SER A 58 16.00 -19.30 35.55
CA SER A 58 14.63 -19.65 35.14
C SER A 58 14.30 -19.22 33.70
N LEU A 59 15.02 -18.24 33.15
CA LEU A 59 14.83 -17.72 31.79
C LEU A 59 15.76 -18.38 30.76
N LYS A 60 16.73 -19.20 31.18
CA LYS A 60 17.78 -19.77 30.33
C LYS A 60 17.26 -20.38 29.02
N THR A 61 16.25 -21.24 29.09
CA THR A 61 15.67 -21.89 27.90
C THR A 61 15.05 -20.86 26.94
N ARG A 62 14.29 -19.90 27.47
CA ARG A 62 13.69 -18.84 26.65
C ARG A 62 14.77 -17.98 26.00
N THR A 63 15.80 -17.59 26.75
CA THR A 63 16.94 -16.83 26.22
C THR A 63 17.62 -17.54 25.05
N GLN A 64 17.80 -18.87 25.14
CA GLN A 64 18.37 -19.67 24.05
C GLN A 64 17.47 -19.67 22.80
N VAL A 65 16.16 -19.88 22.96
CA VAL A 65 15.19 -19.85 21.85
C VAL A 65 15.22 -18.49 21.16
N VAL A 66 15.13 -17.42 21.93
CA VAL A 66 15.13 -16.04 21.41
C VAL A 66 16.43 -15.68 20.70
N ALA A 67 17.57 -16.15 21.22
CA ALA A 67 18.86 -15.99 20.56
C ALA A 67 18.90 -16.72 19.20
N SER A 68 18.43 -17.96 19.17
CA SER A 68 18.36 -18.76 17.94
C SER A 68 17.40 -18.18 16.91
N ASP A 69 16.23 -17.68 17.32
CA ASP A 69 15.27 -17.04 16.41
C ASP A 69 15.86 -15.78 15.75
N PHE A 70 16.61 -14.99 16.52
CA PHE A 70 17.32 -13.84 15.97
C PHE A 70 18.43 -14.25 15.00
N ASP A 71 19.23 -15.26 15.37
CA ASP A 71 20.32 -15.78 14.53
C ASP A 71 19.80 -16.39 13.21
N LEU A 72 18.69 -17.13 13.26
CA LEU A 72 18.01 -17.62 12.06
C LEU A 72 17.54 -16.50 11.12
N SER A 73 17.27 -15.31 11.68
CA SER A 73 16.79 -14.15 10.93
C SER A 73 17.93 -13.27 10.39
N PHE A 74 19.02 -13.11 11.14
CA PHE A 74 20.08 -12.12 10.87
C PHE A 74 21.53 -12.63 11.03
N GLY A 75 21.76 -13.91 11.30
CA GLY A 75 23.11 -14.47 11.51
C GLY A 75 24.00 -14.34 10.27
N THR A 76 23.43 -14.52 9.07
CA THR A 76 24.16 -14.29 7.80
C THR A 76 24.58 -12.83 7.65
N ALA A 77 23.75 -11.88 8.10
CA ALA A 77 24.10 -10.47 8.11
C ALA A 77 25.31 -10.20 9.00
N GLU A 78 25.38 -10.79 10.20
CA GLU A 78 26.53 -10.63 11.10
C GLU A 78 27.83 -11.06 10.41
N ASP A 79 27.85 -12.26 9.85
CA ASP A 79 29.03 -12.80 9.15
C ASP A 79 29.47 -11.90 7.99
N ASN A 80 28.51 -11.43 7.19
CA ASN A 80 28.80 -10.59 6.04
C ASN A 80 29.27 -9.18 6.44
N ILE A 81 28.70 -8.62 7.51
CA ILE A 81 29.16 -7.34 8.08
C ILE A 81 30.58 -7.48 8.63
N ARG A 82 30.89 -8.56 9.36
CA ARG A 82 32.24 -8.85 9.85
C ARG A 82 33.26 -8.97 8.72
N LYS A 83 32.92 -9.67 7.64
CA LYS A 83 33.78 -9.78 6.44
C LYS A 83 34.02 -8.41 5.79
N ALA A 84 32.97 -7.59 5.68
CA ALA A 84 33.08 -6.24 5.11
C ALA A 84 33.95 -5.33 5.98
N LEU A 85 33.72 -5.29 7.29
CA LEU A 85 34.53 -4.52 8.23
C LEU A 85 35.99 -4.99 8.26
N LYS A 86 36.24 -6.30 8.16
CA LYS A 86 37.62 -6.82 8.04
C LYS A 86 38.32 -6.33 6.78
N ARG A 87 37.60 -6.20 5.66
CA ARG A 87 38.14 -5.65 4.41
C ARG A 87 38.45 -4.16 4.55
N GLU A 88 37.56 -3.40 5.19
CA GLU A 88 37.70 -1.95 5.41
C GLU A 88 38.85 -1.62 6.38
N PHE A 89 38.94 -2.31 7.51
CA PHE A 89 39.93 -2.02 8.56
C PHE A 89 41.26 -2.77 8.38
N GLY A 90 41.30 -3.81 7.55
CA GLY A 90 42.51 -4.58 7.30
C GLY A 90 43.16 -5.10 8.59
N PRO A 91 44.47 -4.84 8.82
CA PRO A 91 45.18 -5.26 10.03
C PRO A 91 44.61 -4.72 11.35
N ALA A 92 43.90 -3.58 11.34
CA ALA A 92 43.34 -2.98 12.56
C ALA A 92 42.01 -3.61 13.01
N TYR A 93 41.46 -4.55 12.21
CA TYR A 93 40.16 -5.17 12.51
C TYR A 93 40.09 -5.91 13.86
N PRO A 94 41.11 -6.69 14.31
CA PRO A 94 41.08 -7.35 15.62
C PRO A 94 41.00 -6.37 16.80
N ASP A 95 41.72 -5.25 16.72
CA ASP A 95 41.72 -4.21 17.75
C ASP A 95 40.36 -3.52 17.82
N PHE A 96 39.78 -3.21 16.65
CA PHE A 96 38.42 -2.70 16.55
C PHE A 96 37.38 -3.61 17.20
N LEU A 97 37.43 -4.93 16.93
CA LEU A 97 36.53 -5.89 17.56
C LEU A 97 36.72 -5.98 19.07
N SER A 98 37.97 -5.94 19.53
CA SER A 98 38.30 -6.00 20.96
C SER A 98 37.74 -4.78 21.69
N LEU A 99 37.93 -3.58 21.13
CA LEU A 99 37.40 -2.33 21.66
C LEU A 99 35.86 -2.33 21.69
N MET A 100 35.21 -2.74 20.60
CA MET A 100 33.75 -2.85 20.55
C MET A 100 33.22 -3.84 21.61
N ALA A 101 33.87 -4.98 21.77
CA ALA A 101 33.49 -5.98 22.75
C ALA A 101 33.66 -5.47 24.19
N GLU A 102 34.74 -4.74 24.47
CA GLU A 102 34.98 -4.12 25.76
C GLU A 102 33.94 -3.05 26.09
N GLN A 103 33.67 -2.14 25.15
CA GLN A 103 32.64 -1.11 25.30
C GLN A 103 31.25 -1.72 25.50
N GLY A 104 30.90 -2.74 24.70
CA GLY A 104 29.64 -3.46 24.84
C GLY A 104 29.49 -4.11 26.20
N ARG A 105 30.53 -4.80 26.70
CA ARG A 105 30.52 -5.36 28.06
C ARG A 105 30.36 -4.28 29.13
N LYS A 106 31.08 -3.16 29.01
CA LYS A 106 31.01 -2.06 29.98
C LYS A 106 29.59 -1.48 30.08
N VAL A 107 28.94 -1.22 28.94
CA VAL A 107 27.58 -0.70 28.88
C VAL A 107 26.57 -1.70 29.44
N VAL A 108 26.68 -2.98 29.08
CA VAL A 108 25.76 -4.00 29.57
C VAL A 108 25.94 -4.24 31.07
N SER A 109 27.17 -4.30 31.58
CA SER A 109 27.44 -4.55 33.00
C SER A 109 26.99 -3.42 33.93
N SER A 110 26.90 -2.18 33.45
CA SER A 110 26.45 -1.04 34.26
C SER A 110 24.93 -0.96 34.43
N GLN A 111 24.15 -1.75 33.69
CA GLN A 111 22.70 -1.76 33.79
C GLN A 111 22.24 -2.74 34.88
N GLU A 112 21.25 -2.36 35.67
CA GLU A 112 20.55 -3.31 36.55
C GLU A 112 19.45 -3.99 35.75
N ILE A 113 19.52 -5.33 35.60
CA ILE A 113 18.54 -6.12 34.88
C ILE A 113 17.85 -7.04 35.89
N ASP A 114 16.74 -6.57 36.44
CA ASP A 114 15.87 -7.40 37.26
C ASP A 114 15.10 -8.41 36.38
N GLN A 115 14.33 -9.30 37.01
CA GLN A 115 13.61 -10.34 36.28
C GLN A 115 12.58 -9.77 35.30
N ARG A 116 11.94 -8.65 35.65
CA ARG A 116 10.95 -7.99 34.79
C ARG A 116 11.62 -7.38 33.55
N GLY A 117 12.73 -6.68 33.73
CA GLY A 117 13.55 -6.13 32.66
C GLY A 117 14.13 -7.21 31.76
N ALA A 118 14.55 -8.35 32.33
CA ALA A 118 14.98 -9.51 31.56
C ALA A 118 13.87 -10.06 30.64
N VAL A 119 12.65 -10.23 31.17
CA VAL A 119 11.50 -10.67 30.37
C VAL A 119 11.16 -9.68 29.27
N ALA A 120 11.09 -8.38 29.59
CA ALA A 120 10.79 -7.33 28.61
C ALA A 120 11.85 -7.28 27.49
N PHE A 121 13.13 -7.45 27.83
CA PHE A 121 14.20 -7.51 26.85
C PHE A 121 14.07 -8.74 25.94
N LEU A 122 13.72 -9.91 26.47
CA LEU A 122 13.46 -11.10 25.66
C LEU A 122 12.28 -10.89 24.69
N ASP A 123 11.19 -10.28 25.15
CA ASP A 123 10.05 -9.89 24.29
C ASP A 123 10.51 -8.95 23.16
N GLU A 124 11.38 -7.98 23.48
CA GLU A 124 11.94 -7.07 22.49
C GLU A 124 12.81 -7.79 21.45
N VAL A 125 13.65 -8.74 21.87
CA VAL A 125 14.47 -9.52 20.93
C VAL A 125 13.63 -10.43 20.03
N GLU A 126 12.53 -10.99 20.54
CA GLU A 126 11.55 -11.73 19.72
C GLU A 126 10.90 -10.82 18.65
N LEU A 127 10.60 -9.56 18.99
CA LEU A 127 10.11 -8.59 18.02
C LEU A 127 11.19 -8.21 17.00
N ARG A 128 12.44 -8.03 17.45
CA ARG A 128 13.58 -7.72 16.58
C ARG A 128 13.87 -8.86 15.60
N ALA A 129 13.75 -10.12 16.02
CA ALA A 129 13.84 -11.28 15.12
C ALA A 129 12.79 -11.24 13.99
N LYS A 130 11.63 -10.62 14.25
CA LYS A 130 10.57 -10.38 13.25
C LYS A 130 10.78 -9.08 12.44
N GLY A 131 11.96 -8.45 12.54
CA GLY A 131 12.31 -7.22 11.83
C GLY A 131 11.85 -5.92 12.50
N LYS A 132 11.43 -5.94 13.77
CA LYS A 132 11.18 -4.70 14.55
C LYS A 132 12.49 -4.15 15.11
N ILE A 133 13.38 -3.73 14.20
CA ILE A 133 14.69 -3.16 14.53
C ILE A 133 14.69 -1.68 14.11
N PRO A 134 15.26 -0.76 14.91
CA PRO A 134 15.34 0.65 14.55
C PRO A 134 16.10 0.91 13.24
N SER A 135 15.68 1.92 12.50
CA SER A 135 16.43 2.44 11.35
C SER A 135 17.65 3.26 11.83
N PRO A 136 18.81 3.24 11.14
CA PRO A 136 19.11 2.52 9.90
C PRO A 136 19.66 1.09 10.11
N VAL A 137 19.63 0.56 11.33
CA VAL A 137 20.23 -0.75 11.64
C VAL A 137 19.53 -1.85 10.85
N LEU A 138 18.19 -1.84 10.80
CA LEU A 138 17.43 -2.82 10.03
C LEU A 138 17.82 -2.83 8.54
N GLU A 139 17.89 -1.66 7.91
CA GLU A 139 18.25 -1.54 6.50
C GLU A 139 19.66 -2.10 6.22
N THR A 140 20.62 -1.86 7.12
CA THR A 140 21.97 -2.41 7.03
C THR A 140 21.96 -3.93 7.22
N LEU A 141 21.26 -4.45 8.24
CA LEU A 141 21.16 -5.89 8.46
C LEU A 141 20.54 -6.60 7.25
N LEU A 142 19.43 -6.10 6.71
CA LEU A 142 18.79 -6.69 5.54
C LEU A 142 19.67 -6.63 4.29
N SER A 143 20.39 -5.51 4.07
CA SER A 143 21.34 -5.37 2.96
C SER A 143 22.38 -6.49 2.97
N TYR A 144 22.89 -6.86 4.14
CA TYR A 144 23.93 -7.88 4.30
C TYR A 144 23.37 -9.29 4.50
N GLN A 145 22.14 -9.43 4.99
CA GLN A 145 21.41 -10.70 5.07
C GLN A 145 21.13 -11.26 3.67
N PHE A 146 20.75 -10.39 2.74
CA PHE A 146 20.29 -10.78 1.40
C PHE A 146 21.25 -10.37 0.27
N ILE A 147 22.49 -10.01 0.60
CA ILE A 147 23.47 -9.48 -0.39
C ILE A 147 23.67 -10.42 -1.59
N ASP A 148 23.65 -11.74 -1.37
CA ASP A 148 23.84 -12.74 -2.42
C ASP A 148 22.55 -13.12 -3.14
N ARG A 149 21.38 -12.88 -2.52
CA ARG A 149 20.06 -13.19 -3.06
C ARG A 149 19.05 -12.08 -2.76
N PRO A 150 19.17 -10.89 -3.37
CA PRO A 150 18.38 -9.71 -3.00
C PRO A 150 16.86 -9.90 -3.12
N ALA A 151 16.40 -10.74 -4.05
CA ALA A 151 14.98 -11.04 -4.24
C ALA A 151 14.32 -11.74 -3.04
N GLU A 152 15.13 -12.43 -2.21
CA GLU A 152 14.67 -13.16 -1.04
C GLU A 152 14.20 -12.22 0.07
N GLU A 153 14.70 -10.99 0.12
CA GLU A 153 14.27 -9.98 1.08
C GLU A 153 12.76 -9.73 0.97
N MET A 154 12.29 -9.39 -0.24
CA MET A 154 10.87 -9.21 -0.50
C MET A 154 10.09 -10.52 -0.39
N ARG A 155 10.67 -11.67 -0.77
CA ARG A 155 10.00 -12.98 -0.63
C ARG A 155 9.72 -13.33 0.84
N LYS A 156 10.59 -12.91 1.75
CA LYS A 156 10.45 -13.06 3.20
C LYS A 156 9.52 -12.02 3.83
N GLY A 157 8.97 -11.10 3.05
CA GLY A 157 8.05 -10.07 3.52
C GLY A 157 8.74 -8.77 3.95
N TYR A 158 10.07 -8.66 3.82
CA TYR A 158 10.80 -7.43 4.11
C TYR A 158 10.67 -6.43 2.96
N SER A 159 9.47 -5.89 2.79
CA SER A 159 9.15 -4.92 1.74
C SER A 159 8.29 -3.78 2.26
N ARG A 160 8.36 -2.64 1.59
CA ARG A 160 7.51 -1.47 1.81
C ARG A 160 6.73 -1.17 0.53
N VAL A 161 5.51 -0.68 0.68
CA VAL A 161 4.70 -0.18 -0.43
C VAL A 161 4.97 1.31 -0.58
N PHE A 162 5.42 1.72 -1.75
CA PHE A 162 5.40 3.11 -2.15
C PHE A 162 4.09 3.38 -2.88
N ARG A 163 3.27 4.29 -2.34
CA ARG A 163 2.04 4.80 -2.96
C ARG A 163 1.99 6.30 -2.74
N LYS A 164 1.71 7.07 -3.79
CA LYS A 164 1.57 8.53 -3.68
C LYS A 164 0.51 9.01 -4.65
N GLU A 165 -0.70 9.22 -4.13
CA GLU A 165 -1.79 9.83 -4.89
C GLU A 165 -1.49 11.31 -5.15
N GLY A 166 -1.84 11.80 -6.34
CA GLY A 166 -1.67 13.22 -6.68
C GLY A 166 -0.22 13.69 -6.83
N HIS A 167 0.77 12.79 -6.96
CA HIS A 167 2.16 13.22 -7.15
C HIS A 167 2.30 14.07 -8.43
N PRO A 168 2.85 15.31 -8.38
CA PRO A 168 2.93 16.18 -9.56
C PRO A 168 3.66 15.56 -10.75
N LYS A 169 4.75 14.82 -10.48
CA LYS A 169 5.54 14.11 -11.49
C LYS A 169 4.83 12.88 -12.09
N ALA A 170 3.81 12.35 -11.41
CA ALA A 170 3.02 11.22 -11.90
C ALA A 170 1.89 11.64 -12.85
N LYS A 171 1.65 12.95 -13.06
CA LYS A 171 0.70 13.49 -14.04
C LYS A 171 -0.70 12.88 -13.92
N GLY A 172 -1.17 12.70 -12.69
CA GLY A 172 -2.49 12.12 -12.39
C GLY A 172 -2.58 10.59 -12.51
N VAL A 173 -1.46 9.89 -12.72
CA VAL A 173 -1.41 8.42 -12.51
C VAL A 173 -1.22 8.16 -11.01
N ASP A 174 -2.19 7.49 -10.42
CA ASP A 174 -2.14 6.91 -9.08
C ASP A 174 -1.68 5.46 -9.22
N PHE A 175 -0.51 5.16 -8.66
CA PHE A 175 0.06 3.82 -8.67
C PHE A 175 0.66 3.48 -7.32
N GLN A 176 0.86 2.18 -7.11
CA GLN A 176 1.69 1.66 -6.04
C GLN A 176 2.75 0.71 -6.60
N ILE A 177 3.85 0.57 -5.87
CA ILE A 177 4.91 -0.41 -6.16
C ILE A 177 5.57 -0.83 -4.84
N CYS A 178 5.93 -2.10 -4.71
CA CYS A 178 6.68 -2.59 -3.57
C CYS A 178 8.19 -2.50 -3.81
N HIS A 179 8.94 -2.24 -2.73
CA HIS A 179 10.40 -2.22 -2.75
C HIS A 179 10.97 -2.89 -1.49
N PRO A 180 12.21 -3.40 -1.51
CA PRO A 180 12.83 -3.95 -0.31
C PRO A 180 13.08 -2.86 0.75
N ILE A 181 13.03 -3.23 2.02
CA ILE A 181 13.29 -2.29 3.14
C ILE A 181 14.71 -1.75 3.07
N SER A 182 15.68 -2.59 2.70
CA SER A 182 17.09 -2.24 2.57
C SER A 182 17.37 -1.22 1.45
N TRP A 183 16.38 -0.88 0.62
CA TRP A 183 16.51 0.07 -0.47
C TRP A 183 16.00 1.45 -0.04
N ARG A 184 16.85 2.47 -0.20
CA ARG A 184 16.48 3.83 0.17
C ARG A 184 15.64 4.48 -0.92
N PRO A 185 14.42 4.94 -0.60
CA PRO A 185 13.65 5.80 -1.49
C PRO A 185 14.23 7.22 -1.50
N ASP A 186 14.54 7.74 -2.68
CA ASP A 186 14.94 9.13 -2.94
C ASP A 186 13.97 9.74 -3.98
N GLU A 187 13.44 10.93 -3.73
CA GLU A 187 12.61 11.61 -4.75
C GLU A 187 13.45 11.89 -6.01
N GLY A 188 12.86 11.70 -7.19
CA GLY A 188 13.60 11.88 -8.44
C GLY A 188 13.95 13.34 -8.72
N ASP A 189 15.23 13.65 -8.91
CA ASP A 189 15.69 15.03 -9.18
C ASP A 189 15.28 15.57 -10.56
N ARG A 190 14.92 14.68 -11.49
CA ARG A 190 14.55 15.06 -12.86
C ARG A 190 13.04 15.18 -13.03
N PRO A 191 12.57 16.01 -13.98
CA PRO A 191 11.17 16.01 -14.37
C PRO A 191 10.70 14.59 -14.69
N ASN A 192 9.46 14.26 -14.31
CA ASN A 192 8.80 12.98 -14.58
C ASN A 192 9.32 11.77 -13.81
N ILE A 193 10.48 11.83 -13.13
CA ILE A 193 10.91 10.74 -12.24
C ILE A 193 10.17 10.88 -10.92
N VAL A 194 9.20 10.02 -10.70
CA VAL A 194 8.34 10.06 -9.50
C VAL A 194 9.15 9.65 -8.28
N GLN A 195 9.87 8.54 -8.37
CA GLN A 195 10.63 7.99 -7.25
C GLN A 195 11.83 7.20 -7.76
N LYS A 196 12.96 7.29 -7.05
CA LYS A 196 14.14 6.45 -7.23
C LYS A 196 14.36 5.63 -5.96
N PHE A 197 14.90 4.43 -6.12
CA PHE A 197 15.26 3.52 -5.04
C PHE A 197 16.68 3.04 -5.28
N LYS A 198 17.53 3.11 -4.26
CA LYS A 198 18.93 2.69 -4.33
C LYS A 198 19.23 1.61 -3.29
N SER A 199 19.96 0.57 -3.70
CA SER A 199 20.37 -0.54 -2.83
C SER A 199 21.31 -0.10 -1.70
N MET A 200 21.56 -0.98 -0.73
CA MET A 200 22.45 -0.77 0.41
C MET A 200 22.16 0.53 1.17
N ASN A 201 20.87 0.76 1.46
CA ASN A 201 20.35 1.97 2.07
C ASN A 201 20.81 3.24 1.33
N GLY A 202 20.94 3.17 -0.01
CA GLY A 202 21.36 4.28 -0.85
C GLY A 202 22.85 4.40 -1.15
N ARG A 203 23.66 3.39 -0.85
CA ARG A 203 25.11 3.36 -1.18
C ARG A 203 25.44 2.51 -2.40
N GLY A 204 24.59 1.56 -2.76
CA GLY A 204 24.94 0.60 -3.80
C GLY A 204 24.81 1.18 -5.20
N LEU A 205 25.38 0.45 -6.15
CA LEU A 205 25.40 0.79 -7.57
C LEU A 205 24.13 0.29 -8.30
N GLU A 206 23.27 -0.42 -7.59
CA GLU A 206 22.00 -0.91 -8.08
C GLU A 206 20.88 0.05 -7.70
N SER A 207 20.01 0.31 -8.67
CA SER A 207 18.89 1.21 -8.46
C SER A 207 17.71 0.82 -9.33
N PHE A 208 16.51 1.23 -8.94
CA PHE A 208 15.41 1.31 -9.87
C PHE A 208 14.66 2.63 -9.68
N LEU A 209 13.94 3.05 -10.70
CA LEU A 209 13.14 4.26 -10.66
C LEU A 209 11.81 4.05 -11.37
N VAL A 210 10.82 4.84 -10.95
CA VAL A 210 9.53 4.94 -11.62
C VAL A 210 9.40 6.31 -12.25
N MET A 211 9.11 6.35 -13.55
CA MET A 211 8.96 7.58 -14.32
C MET A 211 7.63 7.58 -15.08
N VAL A 212 6.96 8.73 -15.14
CA VAL A 212 5.70 8.90 -15.87
C VAL A 212 5.80 10.06 -16.85
N ARG A 213 5.73 9.78 -18.15
CA ARG A 213 5.78 10.78 -19.21
C ARG A 213 4.45 10.86 -19.94
N GLY A 214 4.01 12.07 -20.29
CA GLY A 214 2.85 12.23 -21.16
C GLY A 214 3.29 12.03 -22.60
N ILE A 215 2.45 11.41 -23.42
CA ILE A 215 2.68 11.26 -24.85
C ILE A 215 2.15 12.54 -25.53
N PRO A 216 2.98 13.27 -26.30
CA PRO A 216 2.54 14.51 -26.94
C PRO A 216 1.63 14.18 -28.14
N LEU A 217 0.35 13.97 -27.87
CA LEU A 217 -0.66 13.67 -28.88
C LEU A 217 -1.38 14.94 -29.36
N PRO A 218 -1.82 14.99 -30.63
CA PRO A 218 -2.74 16.02 -31.08
C PRO A 218 -4.00 16.08 -30.21
N LYS A 219 -4.59 17.26 -30.06
CA LYS A 219 -5.79 17.43 -29.23
C LYS A 219 -6.92 16.53 -29.74
N GLY A 220 -7.50 15.72 -28.84
CA GLY A 220 -8.58 14.79 -29.16
C GLY A 220 -8.13 13.48 -29.83
N TYR A 221 -6.83 13.25 -29.97
CA TYR A 221 -6.30 12.00 -30.47
C TYR A 221 -6.15 10.98 -29.34
N GLU A 222 -6.72 9.79 -29.53
CA GLU A 222 -6.56 8.63 -28.66
C GLU A 222 -5.71 7.58 -29.37
N LEU A 223 -4.80 6.95 -28.63
CA LEU A 223 -3.94 5.91 -29.19
C LEU A 223 -4.77 4.70 -29.59
N THR A 224 -4.64 4.26 -30.84
CA THR A 224 -5.23 3.01 -31.32
C THR A 224 -4.34 1.83 -30.92
N LYS A 225 -4.85 0.61 -31.13
CA LYS A 225 -4.05 -0.61 -30.92
C LYS A 225 -2.83 -0.63 -31.84
N GLU A 226 -2.98 -0.19 -33.08
CA GLU A 226 -1.89 -0.12 -34.05
C GLU A 226 -0.82 0.90 -33.61
N ASP A 227 -1.22 2.04 -33.02
CA ASP A 227 -0.27 2.99 -32.44
C ASP A 227 0.52 2.35 -31.29
N LEU A 228 -0.16 1.58 -30.42
CA LEU A 228 0.48 0.89 -29.31
C LEU A 228 1.45 -0.19 -29.81
N ASP A 229 1.06 -0.96 -30.82
CA ASP A 229 1.89 -1.99 -31.44
C ASP A 229 3.12 -1.37 -32.13
N GLU A 230 3.00 -0.18 -32.75
CA GLU A 230 4.14 0.54 -33.33
C GLU A 230 5.07 1.11 -32.24
N LEU A 231 4.50 1.71 -31.18
CA LEU A 231 5.27 2.30 -30.07
C LEU A 231 6.02 1.26 -29.24
N LEU A 232 5.40 0.10 -29.01
CA LEU A 232 5.96 -1.00 -28.21
C LEU A 232 6.70 -2.04 -29.07
N GLY A 233 6.59 -1.95 -30.40
CA GLY A 233 7.31 -2.79 -31.35
C GLY A 233 8.81 -2.46 -31.45
N GLU A 234 9.55 -3.23 -32.25
CA GLU A 234 11.02 -3.14 -32.31
C GLU A 234 11.53 -1.74 -32.67
N SER A 235 10.91 -1.08 -33.65
CA SER A 235 11.29 0.27 -34.07
C SER A 235 11.06 1.31 -32.98
N GLY A 236 9.90 1.25 -32.30
CA GLY A 236 9.56 2.12 -31.18
C GLY A 236 10.54 1.92 -30.02
N VAL A 237 10.75 0.67 -29.61
CA VAL A 237 11.71 0.29 -28.56
C VAL A 237 13.12 0.79 -28.85
N ARG A 238 13.63 0.55 -30.07
CA ARG A 238 14.98 0.98 -30.46
C ARG A 238 15.14 2.48 -30.39
N ALA A 239 14.11 3.24 -30.75
CA ALA A 239 14.15 4.69 -30.68
C ALA A 239 14.09 5.25 -29.25
N MET A 240 13.52 4.50 -28.29
CA MET A 240 13.51 4.88 -26.88
C MET A 240 14.87 4.68 -26.20
N ILE A 241 15.74 3.83 -26.74
CA ILE A 241 17.06 3.52 -26.19
C ILE A 241 18.16 4.00 -27.16
N PRO A 242 18.34 5.32 -27.32
CA PRO A 242 19.36 5.85 -28.21
C PRO A 242 20.76 5.56 -27.66
N GLY A 243 21.60 4.90 -28.47
CA GLY A 243 22.99 4.61 -28.14
C GLY A 243 23.20 3.50 -27.11
N GLY A 244 22.15 2.76 -26.74
CA GLY A 244 22.26 1.55 -25.95
C GLY A 244 22.26 0.29 -26.83
N GLU A 245 22.89 -0.77 -26.34
CA GLU A 245 22.88 -2.09 -26.98
C GLU A 245 21.74 -2.92 -26.41
N ILE A 246 20.71 -3.17 -27.22
CA ILE A 246 19.58 -4.01 -26.81
C ILE A 246 20.01 -5.47 -26.85
N ILE A 247 20.02 -6.12 -25.68
CA ILE A 247 20.32 -7.55 -25.53
C ILE A 247 19.08 -8.39 -25.81
N SER A 248 17.93 -7.98 -25.26
CA SER A 248 16.65 -8.63 -25.53
C SER A 248 15.47 -7.69 -25.32
N SER A 249 14.36 -8.00 -25.99
CA SER A 249 13.08 -7.32 -25.81
C SER A 249 11.96 -8.35 -25.90
N LYS A 250 10.95 -8.24 -25.03
CA LYS A 250 9.77 -9.10 -25.08
C LYS A 250 8.50 -8.33 -24.68
N SER A 251 7.40 -8.64 -25.35
CA SER A 251 6.08 -8.14 -24.96
C SER A 251 5.66 -8.74 -23.61
N ILE A 252 5.00 -7.93 -22.79
CA ILE A 252 4.50 -8.30 -21.47
C ILE A 252 3.13 -7.66 -21.21
N VAL A 253 2.48 -8.08 -20.14
CA VAL A 253 1.32 -7.38 -19.56
C VAL A 253 1.72 -6.89 -18.17
N LEU A 254 1.64 -5.59 -17.93
CA LEU A 254 1.94 -4.97 -16.65
C LEU A 254 0.65 -4.37 -16.10
N ASP A 255 0.12 -4.97 -15.04
CA ASP A 255 -1.16 -4.62 -14.42
C ASP A 255 -2.29 -4.36 -15.45
N ARG A 256 -2.58 -5.38 -16.28
CA ARG A 256 -3.59 -5.36 -17.36
C ARG A 256 -3.31 -4.46 -18.55
N GLN A 257 -2.18 -3.74 -18.56
CA GLN A 257 -1.78 -2.90 -19.68
C GLN A 257 -0.73 -3.62 -20.55
N GLN A 258 -0.87 -3.50 -21.87
CA GLN A 258 0.15 -4.00 -22.80
C GLN A 258 1.46 -3.24 -22.56
N GLY A 259 2.58 -3.96 -22.58
CA GLY A 259 3.87 -3.38 -22.32
C GLY A 259 5.00 -4.16 -22.97
N VAL A 260 6.22 -3.68 -22.74
CA VAL A 260 7.44 -4.30 -23.20
C VAL A 260 8.47 -4.33 -22.07
N MET A 261 9.20 -5.43 -21.98
CA MET A 261 10.36 -5.59 -21.11
C MET A 261 11.62 -5.62 -21.97
N ILE A 262 12.57 -4.74 -21.68
CA ILE A 262 13.77 -4.54 -22.50
C ILE A 262 15.00 -4.66 -21.61
N LEU A 263 15.90 -5.56 -21.98
CA LEU A 263 17.22 -5.71 -21.38
C LEU A 263 18.25 -5.07 -22.32
N PHE A 264 19.01 -4.10 -21.83
CA PHE A 264 19.99 -3.40 -22.65
C PHE A 264 21.18 -2.91 -21.82
N ASP A 265 22.32 -2.80 -22.48
CA ASP A 265 23.51 -2.17 -21.93
C ASP A 265 23.63 -0.73 -22.41
N GLN A 266 24.12 0.14 -21.54
CA GLN A 266 24.37 1.53 -21.85
C GLN A 266 25.60 2.04 -21.11
N SER A 267 26.50 2.68 -21.84
CA SER A 267 27.65 3.40 -21.28
C SER A 267 27.40 4.90 -21.33
N ALA A 268 27.67 5.57 -20.22
CA ALA A 268 27.57 7.02 -20.12
C ALA A 268 28.91 7.60 -19.67
N LYS A 269 29.47 8.52 -20.47
CA LYS A 269 30.65 9.29 -20.09
C LYS A 269 30.25 10.51 -19.28
N ARG A 270 30.90 10.71 -18.14
CA ARG A 270 30.74 11.86 -17.24
C ARG A 270 32.11 12.39 -16.88
N LEU A 271 32.47 13.54 -17.44
CA LEU A 271 33.82 14.07 -17.36
C LEU A 271 34.79 12.98 -17.83
N ASP A 272 35.65 12.49 -16.94
CA ASP A 272 36.66 11.48 -17.22
C ASP A 272 36.24 10.05 -16.82
N LEU A 273 35.01 9.86 -16.31
CA LEU A 273 34.48 8.57 -15.90
C LEU A 273 33.50 8.01 -16.93
N THR A 274 33.73 6.78 -17.37
CA THR A 274 32.77 6.02 -18.18
C THR A 274 32.10 4.99 -17.28
N ILE A 275 30.80 5.17 -17.03
CA ILE A 275 30.02 4.21 -16.24
C ILE A 275 29.23 3.35 -17.22
N THR A 276 29.42 2.04 -17.13
CA THR A 276 28.64 1.06 -17.88
C THR A 276 27.54 0.51 -16.98
N THR A 277 26.33 0.44 -17.53
CA THR A 277 25.14 -0.02 -16.82
C THR A 277 24.42 -1.07 -17.63
N ARG A 278 23.93 -2.11 -16.96
CA ARG A 278 22.95 -3.05 -17.50
C ARG A 278 21.58 -2.69 -16.96
N ASN A 279 20.63 -2.51 -17.86
CA ASN A 279 19.32 -1.96 -17.56
C ASN A 279 18.22 -2.98 -17.91
N LEU A 280 17.25 -3.11 -17.01
CA LEU A 280 15.98 -3.80 -17.26
C LEU A 280 14.87 -2.77 -17.19
N LEU A 281 14.27 -2.48 -18.34
CA LEU A 281 13.18 -1.52 -18.46
C LEU A 281 11.87 -2.25 -18.67
N PHE A 282 10.90 -1.98 -17.80
CA PHE A 282 9.49 -2.29 -18.03
C PHE A 282 8.78 -1.02 -18.46
N LEU A 283 8.12 -1.07 -19.61
CA LEU A 283 7.38 0.05 -20.18
C LEU A 283 5.94 -0.38 -20.44
N THR A 284 4.99 0.47 -20.05
CA THR A 284 3.59 0.35 -20.43
C THR A 284 2.97 1.72 -20.69
N ILE A 285 1.79 1.74 -21.30
CA ILE A 285 1.04 2.95 -21.63
C ILE A 285 -0.32 2.90 -20.93
N TYR A 286 -0.66 3.95 -20.20
CA TYR A 286 -1.95 4.10 -19.54
C TYR A 286 -2.45 5.54 -19.69
N ALA A 287 -3.67 5.72 -20.20
CA ALA A 287 -4.31 7.03 -20.38
C ALA A 287 -3.38 8.08 -21.05
N ASN A 288 -2.81 7.72 -22.21
CA ASN A 288 -1.86 8.53 -22.99
C ASN A 288 -0.58 8.93 -22.23
N LYS A 289 -0.18 8.13 -21.23
CA LYS A 289 1.05 8.31 -20.47
C LYS A 289 1.89 7.05 -20.53
N MET A 290 3.18 7.21 -20.82
CA MET A 290 4.16 6.14 -20.69
C MET A 290 4.62 6.05 -19.24
N ILE A 291 4.60 4.84 -18.72
CA ILE A 291 5.08 4.50 -17.39
C ILE A 291 6.31 3.62 -17.55
N PHE A 292 7.43 4.05 -16.98
CA PHE A 292 8.70 3.33 -17.00
C PHE A 292 9.02 2.86 -15.59
N ILE A 293 9.33 1.58 -15.45
CA ILE A 293 10.05 1.03 -14.30
C ILE A 293 11.42 0.64 -14.83
N GLN A 294 12.42 1.50 -14.58
CA GLN A 294 13.78 1.27 -15.06
C GLN A 294 14.63 0.78 -13.90
N CYS A 295 15.15 -0.43 -14.01
CA CYS A 295 16.09 -1.03 -13.09
C CYS A 295 17.49 -1.01 -13.72
N SER A 296 18.52 -0.75 -12.92
CA SER A 296 19.90 -0.61 -13.40
C SER A 296 20.88 -1.23 -12.41
N VAL A 297 21.86 -1.96 -12.93
CA VAL A 297 23.09 -2.31 -12.22
C VAL A 297 24.24 -1.59 -12.90
N ALA A 298 25.01 -0.82 -12.15
CA ALA A 298 26.21 -0.16 -12.62
C ALA A 298 27.46 -0.87 -12.10
N VAL A 299 28.53 -0.79 -12.88
CA VAL A 299 29.89 -1.20 -12.46
C VAL A 299 30.83 -0.01 -12.61
N MET A 300 31.91 -0.02 -11.82
CA MET A 300 32.93 1.01 -11.90
C MET A 300 33.80 0.78 -13.16
N PRO A 301 34.50 1.82 -13.66
CA PRO A 301 35.41 1.66 -14.79
C PRO A 301 36.47 0.59 -14.50
N GLY A 302 36.63 -0.40 -15.39
CA GLY A 302 37.57 -1.51 -15.23
C GLY A 302 36.93 -2.81 -14.70
N ASP A 303 35.70 -2.75 -14.20
CA ASP A 303 34.97 -3.91 -13.66
C ASP A 303 33.87 -4.41 -14.62
N GLU A 304 33.95 -4.09 -15.91
CA GLU A 304 32.91 -4.41 -16.91
C GLU A 304 32.61 -5.91 -17.01
N ALA A 305 33.62 -6.76 -16.76
CA ALA A 305 33.47 -8.21 -16.74
C ALA A 305 32.52 -8.71 -15.65
N GLU A 306 32.34 -7.97 -14.56
CA GLU A 306 31.46 -8.33 -13.44
C GLU A 306 29.99 -7.96 -13.67
N LEU A 307 29.70 -7.15 -14.70
CA LEU A 307 28.37 -6.59 -14.93
C LEU A 307 27.31 -7.68 -15.12
N GLY A 308 27.63 -8.72 -15.88
CA GLY A 308 26.71 -9.84 -16.13
C GLY A 308 26.36 -10.60 -14.85
N GLY A 309 27.37 -10.95 -14.03
CA GLY A 309 27.17 -11.65 -12.77
C GLY A 309 26.40 -10.80 -11.76
N SER A 310 26.78 -9.52 -11.64
CA SER A 310 26.11 -8.56 -10.78
C SER A 310 24.65 -8.37 -11.18
N PHE A 311 24.36 -8.22 -12.47
CA PHE A 311 22.99 -8.07 -12.95
C PHE A 311 22.13 -9.32 -12.70
N SER A 312 22.64 -10.52 -13.01
CA SER A 312 21.93 -11.78 -12.79
C SER A 312 21.51 -11.98 -11.33
N ARG A 313 22.29 -11.44 -10.38
CA ARG A 313 21.95 -11.45 -8.95
C ARG A 313 20.71 -10.60 -8.63
N PHE A 314 20.54 -9.45 -9.30
CA PHE A 314 19.44 -8.50 -9.04
C PHE A 314 18.23 -8.66 -9.97
N GLU A 315 18.38 -9.32 -11.11
CA GLU A 315 17.28 -9.52 -12.06
C GLU A 315 16.01 -10.14 -11.41
N PRO A 316 16.09 -11.19 -10.56
CA PRO A 316 14.91 -11.74 -9.91
C PRO A 316 14.21 -10.74 -8.97
N LEU A 317 14.98 -9.82 -8.36
CA LEU A 317 14.43 -8.76 -7.53
C LEU A 317 13.68 -7.74 -8.40
N PHE A 318 14.29 -7.31 -9.50
CA PHE A 318 13.68 -6.36 -10.44
C PHE A 318 12.38 -6.89 -11.03
N MET A 319 12.32 -8.17 -11.39
CA MET A 319 11.09 -8.82 -11.82
C MET A 319 10.00 -8.76 -10.75
N ARG A 320 10.36 -8.97 -9.48
CA ARG A 320 9.41 -8.90 -8.35
C ARG A 320 8.92 -7.47 -8.09
N VAL A 321 9.81 -6.48 -8.18
CA VAL A 321 9.45 -5.06 -8.09
C VAL A 321 8.46 -4.70 -9.19
N ALA A 322 8.73 -5.05 -10.45
CA ALA A 322 7.80 -4.80 -11.55
C ALA A 322 6.46 -5.52 -11.37
N ASN A 323 6.45 -6.78 -10.94
CA ASN A 323 5.23 -7.54 -10.68
C ASN A 323 4.37 -6.98 -9.53
N SER A 324 4.95 -6.15 -8.66
CA SER A 324 4.22 -5.47 -7.58
C SER A 324 3.60 -4.13 -8.00
N PHE A 325 3.86 -3.68 -9.22
CA PHE A 325 3.34 -2.44 -9.75
C PHE A 325 1.84 -2.56 -10.02
N VAL A 326 1.06 -1.62 -9.48
CA VAL A 326 -0.40 -1.57 -9.68
C VAL A 326 -0.84 -0.13 -9.94
N ILE A 327 -1.49 0.11 -11.07
CA ILE A 327 -2.17 1.34 -11.46
C ILE A 327 -3.53 1.36 -10.75
N GLN A 328 -3.69 2.20 -9.73
CA GLN A 328 -4.90 2.25 -8.92
C GLN A 328 -6.09 2.85 -9.68
N ASN A 329 -5.84 3.78 -10.60
CA ASN A 329 -6.90 4.48 -11.35
C ASN A 329 -7.86 3.53 -12.08
N GLN A 330 -7.36 2.39 -12.59
CA GLN A 330 -8.19 1.46 -13.37
C GLN A 330 -9.18 0.65 -12.52
N TYR A 331 -9.05 0.69 -11.20
CA TYR A 331 -9.93 -0.01 -10.27
C TYR A 331 -10.96 0.93 -9.61
N LYS A 332 -10.83 2.25 -9.81
CA LYS A 332 -11.76 3.26 -9.25
C LYS A 332 -13.13 3.29 -9.96
N SER A 333 -13.33 2.54 -11.04
CA SER A 333 -14.54 2.58 -11.89
C SER A 333 -15.68 1.62 -11.50
N ILE A 334 -15.74 1.17 -10.24
CA ILE A 334 -16.89 0.37 -9.73
C ILE A 334 -17.71 1.12 -8.66
N GLU A 335 -17.33 2.33 -8.25
CA GLU A 335 -18.05 3.06 -7.19
C GLU A 335 -19.12 4.04 -7.73
N GLU A 336 -20.36 3.71 -7.32
CA GLU A 336 -21.68 4.34 -7.45
C GLU A 336 -22.19 4.73 -8.84
N PRO A 337 -23.39 4.25 -9.22
CA PRO A 337 -23.99 4.64 -10.48
C PRO A 337 -24.33 6.12 -10.45
N SER A 338 -24.15 6.78 -11.59
CA SER A 338 -24.33 8.22 -11.79
C SER A 338 -25.57 8.79 -11.06
N GLU A 339 -25.53 10.06 -10.67
CA GLU A 339 -26.63 10.80 -10.01
C GLU A 339 -28.07 10.49 -10.54
N PRO A 340 -28.32 10.32 -11.85
CA PRO A 340 -29.63 9.87 -12.35
C PRO A 340 -30.04 8.49 -11.83
N THR A 341 -29.10 7.54 -11.78
CA THR A 341 -29.32 6.20 -11.28
C THR A 341 -29.55 6.22 -9.78
N LYS A 342 -28.78 7.02 -9.02
CA LYS A 342 -28.98 7.25 -7.58
C LYS A 342 -30.39 7.76 -7.26
N LYS A 343 -30.92 8.70 -8.07
CA LYS A 343 -32.32 9.18 -7.94
C LYS A 343 -33.37 8.10 -8.22
N VAL A 344 -33.10 7.18 -9.14
CA VAL A 344 -33.98 6.03 -9.42
C VAL A 344 -33.92 5.05 -8.24
N THR A 345 -32.74 4.72 -7.73
CA THR A 345 -32.60 3.85 -6.55
C THR A 345 -33.26 4.47 -5.31
N ASP A 346 -33.05 5.76 -5.04
CA ASP A 346 -33.65 6.47 -3.92
C ASP A 346 -35.18 6.56 -4.05
N PHE A 347 -35.70 6.75 -5.26
CA PHE A 347 -37.14 6.73 -5.53
C PHE A 347 -37.75 5.33 -5.30
N LEU A 348 -37.08 4.28 -5.76
CA LEU A 348 -37.54 2.90 -5.55
C LEU A 348 -37.49 2.56 -4.05
N VAL A 349 -36.41 2.90 -3.35
CA VAL A 349 -36.28 2.71 -1.90
C VAL A 349 -37.35 3.50 -1.14
N TRP A 350 -37.65 4.75 -1.52
CA TRP A 350 -38.73 5.54 -0.91
C TRP A 350 -40.11 4.92 -1.15
N LYS A 351 -40.39 4.45 -2.37
CA LYS A 351 -41.69 3.90 -2.77
C LYS A 351 -41.94 2.52 -2.15
N PHE A 352 -40.93 1.66 -2.10
CA PHE A 352 -41.01 0.32 -1.50
C PHE A 352 -40.82 0.34 0.03
N GLY A 353 -40.08 1.30 0.58
CA GLY A 353 -39.94 1.51 2.02
C GLY A 353 -41.27 1.81 2.69
N ARG A 354 -42.18 2.55 2.05
CA ARG A 354 -43.55 2.76 2.57
C ARG A 354 -44.40 1.48 2.60
N ALA A 355 -44.17 0.51 1.72
CA ALA A 355 -44.91 -0.76 1.73
C ALA A 355 -44.57 -1.63 2.96
N SER A 356 -43.39 -1.42 3.58
CA SER A 356 -43.00 -2.10 4.82
C SER A 356 -43.80 -1.69 6.06
N GLN A 357 -44.51 -0.54 6.00
CA GLN A 357 -45.38 -0.05 7.07
C GLN A 357 -46.87 -0.36 6.86
N ALA A 358 -47.25 -0.98 5.73
CA ALA A 358 -48.63 -1.36 5.46
C ALA A 358 -49.06 -2.61 6.27
N THR A 359 -50.36 -2.78 6.49
CA THR A 359 -50.92 -3.95 7.18
C THR A 359 -50.76 -5.23 6.34
N PRO A 360 -50.77 -6.44 6.94
CA PRO A 360 -50.58 -7.70 6.20
C PRO A 360 -51.57 -7.93 5.05
N SER A 361 -52.82 -7.46 5.17
CA SER A 361 -53.83 -7.51 4.10
C SER A 361 -53.49 -6.57 2.94
N GLU A 362 -53.05 -5.34 3.24
CA GLU A 362 -52.60 -4.38 2.23
C GLU A 362 -51.33 -4.85 1.52
N ARG A 363 -50.42 -5.56 2.22
CA ARG A 363 -49.24 -6.17 1.61
C ARG A 363 -49.59 -7.26 0.60
N LYS A 364 -50.63 -8.05 0.87
CA LYS A 364 -51.07 -9.13 -0.02
C LYS A 364 -51.71 -8.58 -1.30
N GLU A 365 -52.56 -7.56 -1.17
CA GLU A 365 -53.22 -6.91 -2.31
C GLU A 365 -52.24 -6.05 -3.14
N THR A 366 -51.28 -5.41 -2.47
CA THR A 366 -50.19 -4.66 -3.14
C THR A 366 -49.21 -5.61 -3.84
N ALA A 367 -48.82 -6.73 -3.22
CA ALA A 367 -47.94 -7.70 -3.87
C ALA A 367 -48.58 -8.34 -5.12
N ILE A 368 -49.89 -8.62 -5.09
CA ILE A 368 -50.62 -9.19 -6.23
C ILE A 368 -50.74 -8.18 -7.39
N ARG A 369 -50.84 -6.87 -7.12
CA ARG A 369 -50.87 -5.84 -8.17
C ARG A 369 -49.49 -5.48 -8.76
N TYR A 370 -48.40 -5.75 -8.06
CA TYR A 370 -47.06 -5.26 -8.44
C TYR A 370 -46.14 -6.31 -9.08
N PHE A 371 -46.53 -7.59 -9.16
CA PHE A 371 -45.73 -8.61 -9.85
C PHE A 371 -45.93 -8.66 -11.37
N ASP A 372 -46.67 -7.71 -11.95
CA ASP A 372 -46.65 -7.47 -13.39
C ASP A 372 -45.52 -6.50 -13.77
N LEU A 373 -44.45 -7.06 -14.34
CA LEU A 373 -43.28 -6.33 -14.84
C LEU A 373 -43.64 -5.29 -15.89
N GLN A 374 -44.72 -5.47 -16.67
CA GLN A 374 -45.19 -4.45 -17.62
C GLN A 374 -45.77 -3.23 -16.91
N THR A 375 -46.49 -3.43 -15.80
CA THR A 375 -47.07 -2.35 -14.99
C THR A 375 -45.99 -1.53 -14.26
N ILE A 376 -44.91 -2.18 -13.80
CA ILE A 376 -43.74 -1.50 -13.21
C ILE A 376 -43.00 -0.67 -14.28
N ALA A 377 -42.67 -1.28 -15.42
CA ALA A 377 -41.99 -0.60 -16.52
C ALA A 377 -42.82 0.59 -17.04
N GLY A 378 -44.14 0.41 -17.18
CA GLY A 378 -45.07 1.48 -17.56
C GLY A 378 -45.13 2.62 -16.54
N SER A 379 -45.13 2.32 -15.24
CA SER A 379 -45.13 3.34 -14.18
C SER A 379 -43.82 4.14 -14.11
N ILE A 380 -42.69 3.47 -14.36
CA ILE A 380 -41.36 4.11 -14.41
C ILE A 380 -41.26 4.99 -15.66
N ALA A 381 -41.67 4.50 -16.83
CA ALA A 381 -41.68 5.27 -18.06
C ALA A 381 -42.58 6.52 -17.96
N LYS A 382 -43.76 6.39 -17.33
CA LYS A 382 -44.71 7.50 -17.14
C LYS A 382 -44.16 8.59 -16.20
N GLU A 383 -43.45 8.19 -15.13
CA GLU A 383 -42.84 9.14 -14.19
C GLU A 383 -41.56 9.78 -14.77
N CYS A 384 -40.74 9.03 -15.53
CA CYS A 384 -39.62 9.58 -16.30
C CYS A 384 -40.10 10.61 -17.31
N HIS A 385 -41.18 10.32 -18.04
CA HIS A 385 -41.82 11.27 -18.96
C HIS A 385 -42.34 12.52 -18.24
N ARG A 386 -43.03 12.35 -17.10
CA ARG A 386 -43.54 13.47 -16.27
C ARG A 386 -42.44 14.38 -15.74
N ARG A 387 -41.24 13.84 -15.51
CA ARG A 387 -40.07 14.59 -15.01
C ARG A 387 -39.08 14.99 -16.10
N ASN A 388 -39.42 14.79 -17.37
CA ASN A 388 -38.58 15.06 -18.53
C ASN A 388 -37.21 14.37 -18.50
N LEU A 389 -37.15 13.16 -17.93
CA LEU A 389 -35.97 12.31 -17.86
C LEU A 389 -35.98 11.34 -19.05
N LYS A 390 -34.96 11.38 -19.92
CA LYS A 390 -34.78 10.40 -20.99
C LYS A 390 -34.15 9.14 -20.42
N ALA A 391 -34.93 8.08 -20.23
CA ALA A 391 -34.42 6.73 -19.99
C ALA A 391 -35.38 5.71 -20.61
N GLU A 392 -34.91 4.96 -21.61
CA GLU A 392 -35.53 3.70 -22.04
C GLU A 392 -34.79 2.59 -21.27
N ILE A 393 -35.51 1.83 -20.44
CA ILE A 393 -34.95 0.69 -19.71
C ILE A 393 -35.50 -0.56 -20.40
N SER A 394 -34.63 -1.44 -20.91
CA SER A 394 -35.08 -2.64 -21.60
C SER A 394 -35.59 -3.70 -20.60
N LYS A 395 -36.39 -4.67 -21.08
CA LYS A 395 -36.89 -5.78 -20.25
C LYS A 395 -35.74 -6.60 -19.65
N GLU A 396 -34.63 -6.74 -20.37
CA GLU A 396 -33.43 -7.47 -19.93
C GLU A 396 -32.68 -6.75 -18.79
N GLU A 397 -32.79 -5.42 -18.69
CA GLU A 397 -32.16 -4.63 -17.62
C GLU A 397 -33.01 -4.54 -16.34
N ALA A 398 -34.34 -4.60 -16.48
CA ALA A 398 -35.28 -4.53 -15.36
C ALA A 398 -35.25 -5.80 -14.48
N TYR A 399 -35.01 -6.96 -15.09
CA TYR A 399 -35.10 -8.28 -14.44
C TYR A 399 -34.00 -8.51 -13.36
N PRO A 400 -32.71 -8.26 -13.63
CA PRO A 400 -31.65 -8.39 -12.61
C PRO A 400 -31.82 -7.36 -11.48
N MET A 401 -32.36 -6.17 -11.80
CA MET A 401 -32.57 -5.10 -10.85
C MET A 401 -33.69 -5.41 -9.84
N ALA A 402 -34.77 -6.07 -10.28
CA ALA A 402 -35.84 -6.55 -9.42
C ALA A 402 -35.39 -7.66 -8.46
N ILE A 403 -34.59 -8.62 -8.94
CA ILE A 403 -34.01 -9.70 -8.11
C ILE A 403 -33.09 -9.12 -7.03
N LYS A 404 -32.29 -8.10 -7.37
CA LYS A 404 -31.38 -7.41 -6.45
C LYS A 404 -32.13 -6.61 -5.37
N LEU A 405 -33.31 -6.07 -5.70
CA LEU A 405 -34.17 -5.34 -4.76
C LEU A 405 -34.96 -6.28 -3.83
N ALA A 406 -35.38 -7.45 -4.32
CA ALA A 406 -36.07 -8.45 -3.51
C ALA A 406 -35.12 -9.08 -2.47
N THR A 407 -33.85 -9.27 -2.84
CA THR A 407 -32.81 -9.83 -1.95
C THR A 407 -32.26 -8.82 -0.94
N SER A 408 -32.27 -7.52 -1.22
CA SER A 408 -31.77 -6.49 -0.28
C SER A 408 -32.73 -6.12 0.85
N ASN A 409 -34.04 -6.35 0.69
CA ASN A 409 -35.06 -6.02 1.70
C ASN A 409 -35.36 -7.16 2.70
N ALA A 410 -34.78 -8.36 2.51
CA ALA A 410 -34.93 -9.48 3.43
C ALA A 410 -33.81 -9.47 4.48
N GLY A 411 -33.97 -8.68 5.54
CA GLY A 411 -33.00 -8.61 6.63
C GLY A 411 -32.63 -9.99 7.20
N SER A 412 -31.31 -10.26 7.26
CA SER A 412 -30.67 -11.41 7.93
C SER A 412 -31.22 -12.82 7.62
N ALA A 413 -31.91 -13.01 6.49
CA ALA A 413 -32.35 -14.32 6.02
C ALA A 413 -31.55 -14.73 4.78
N ARG A 414 -31.06 -15.98 4.76
CA ARG A 414 -30.52 -16.56 3.54
C ARG A 414 -31.71 -17.11 2.75
N ILE A 415 -31.99 -16.55 1.58
CA ILE A 415 -33.03 -17.03 0.67
C ILE A 415 -32.37 -17.88 -0.41
N GLU A 416 -32.81 -19.11 -0.54
CA GLU A 416 -32.34 -20.07 -1.54
C GLU A 416 -33.46 -20.32 -2.56
N VAL A 417 -33.12 -20.25 -3.85
CA VAL A 417 -34.05 -20.57 -4.93
C VAL A 417 -34.04 -22.08 -5.11
N LEU A 418 -35.16 -22.73 -4.80
CA LEU A 418 -35.26 -24.18 -4.87
C LEU A 418 -35.61 -24.65 -6.27
N ARG A 419 -36.51 -23.93 -6.96
CA ARG A 419 -37.00 -24.33 -8.27
C ARG A 419 -37.55 -23.13 -9.03
N VAL A 420 -37.29 -23.10 -10.33
CA VAL A 420 -37.93 -22.20 -11.29
C VAL A 420 -38.58 -23.09 -12.34
N GLU A 421 -39.88 -22.91 -12.55
CA GLU A 421 -40.63 -23.59 -13.62
C GLU A 421 -41.25 -22.55 -14.53
N GLU A 422 -41.07 -22.77 -15.83
CA GLU A 422 -41.68 -22.00 -16.89
C GLU A 422 -42.73 -22.87 -17.54
N THR A 423 -43.96 -22.36 -17.60
CA THR A 423 -45.10 -23.02 -18.23
C THR A 423 -45.63 -22.11 -19.31
N ASP A 424 -45.52 -22.61 -20.55
CA ASP A 424 -46.14 -22.02 -21.73
C ASP A 424 -47.49 -22.70 -21.95
N ASN A 425 -48.56 -21.90 -21.89
CA ASN A 425 -49.82 -22.23 -22.53
C ASN A 425 -50.01 -21.26 -23.70
N ASP A 426 -50.78 -21.68 -24.71
CA ASP A 426 -50.83 -21.10 -26.07
C ASP A 426 -51.07 -19.58 -26.19
N ASP A 427 -51.36 -18.85 -25.11
CA ASP A 427 -51.49 -17.39 -25.11
C ASP A 427 -50.74 -16.66 -23.96
N GLU A 428 -50.02 -17.37 -23.07
CA GLU A 428 -49.26 -16.71 -21.99
C GLU A 428 -48.15 -17.60 -21.39
N THR A 429 -46.92 -17.07 -21.33
CA THR A 429 -45.79 -17.66 -20.60
C THR A 429 -45.87 -17.22 -19.14
N SER A 430 -45.94 -18.18 -18.21
CA SER A 430 -45.87 -17.90 -16.77
C SER A 430 -44.67 -18.58 -16.13
N VAL A 431 -43.94 -17.84 -15.29
CA VAL A 431 -42.77 -18.34 -14.55
C VAL A 431 -43.09 -18.38 -13.06
N THR A 432 -42.99 -19.56 -12.46
CA THR A 432 -43.20 -19.78 -11.03
C THR A 432 -41.86 -20.06 -10.33
N VAL A 433 -41.55 -19.30 -9.27
CA VAL A 433 -40.29 -19.46 -8.51
C VAL A 433 -40.61 -19.87 -7.07
N GLN A 434 -40.07 -21.00 -6.62
CA GLN A 434 -40.14 -21.44 -5.23
C GLN A 434 -38.88 -21.07 -4.46
N LEU A 435 -39.05 -20.38 -3.33
CA LEU A 435 -37.99 -19.90 -2.46
C LEU A 435 -38.09 -20.52 -1.07
N LYS A 436 -36.94 -20.83 -0.47
CA LYS A 436 -36.82 -21.24 0.94
C LYS A 436 -36.04 -20.18 1.71
N SER A 437 -36.57 -19.79 2.87
CA SER A 437 -35.92 -18.86 3.79
C SER A 437 -35.48 -19.59 5.04
N THR A 438 -34.22 -19.41 5.44
CA THR A 438 -33.68 -19.96 6.68
C THR A 438 -33.20 -18.80 7.56
N SER A 439 -33.79 -18.63 8.75
CA SER A 439 -33.37 -17.60 9.70
C SER A 439 -32.13 -18.06 10.46
N LEU A 440 -31.03 -17.31 10.35
CA LEU A 440 -29.84 -17.54 11.18
C LEU A 440 -30.04 -16.90 12.56
N ASN A 441 -30.48 -17.68 13.53
CA ASN A 441 -30.34 -17.34 14.94
C ASN A 441 -30.16 -18.61 15.78
N SER A 442 -28.90 -19.01 15.97
CA SER A 442 -28.35 -19.54 17.22
C SER A 442 -26.88 -19.89 17.03
N GLU A 443 -26.02 -19.33 17.89
CA GLU A 443 -24.62 -19.70 18.16
C GLU A 443 -23.55 -19.26 17.14
N LEU A 444 -23.09 -18.01 17.32
CA LEU A 444 -21.81 -17.55 16.78
C LEU A 444 -20.66 -18.21 17.55
N SER A 445 -19.91 -19.10 16.88
CA SER A 445 -18.74 -19.77 17.45
C SER A 445 -17.64 -18.77 17.84
N ASP A 446 -16.87 -19.10 18.88
CA ASP A 446 -15.77 -18.26 19.37
C ASP A 446 -14.65 -18.04 18.34
N GLU A 447 -14.65 -18.84 17.27
CA GLU A 447 -13.77 -18.72 16.11
C GLU A 447 -14.07 -17.46 15.28
N PHE A 448 -15.34 -17.07 15.17
CA PHE A 448 -15.74 -15.82 14.48
C PHE A 448 -15.37 -14.58 15.30
N LYS A 449 -15.44 -14.65 16.64
CA LYS A 449 -14.98 -13.59 17.54
C LYS A 449 -13.46 -13.42 17.49
N GLN A 450 -12.70 -14.51 17.31
CA GLN A 450 -11.26 -14.47 17.10
C GLN A 450 -10.88 -13.88 15.73
N GLN A 451 -11.66 -14.13 14.69
CA GLN A 451 -11.45 -13.52 13.36
C GLN A 451 -11.71 -12.01 13.37
N ILE A 452 -12.72 -11.54 14.11
CA ILE A 452 -12.96 -10.09 14.30
C ILE A 452 -11.83 -9.43 15.11
N ARG A 453 -11.25 -10.12 16.11
CA ARG A 453 -10.05 -9.62 16.82
C ARG A 453 -8.82 -9.53 15.90
N LYS A 454 -8.62 -10.51 15.01
CA LYS A 454 -7.55 -10.48 14.00
C LYS A 454 -7.73 -9.39 12.94
N LEU A 455 -8.97 -8.98 12.66
CA LEU A 455 -9.26 -7.88 11.73
C LEU A 455 -8.98 -6.48 12.33
N TYR A 456 -8.85 -6.37 13.65
CA TYR A 456 -8.51 -5.10 14.33
C TYR A 456 -6.99 -4.86 14.47
N GLU A 457 -6.14 -5.87 14.28
CA GLU A 457 -4.68 -5.74 14.43
C GLU A 457 -3.93 -5.40 13.13
N ILE A 458 -4.64 -5.23 12.02
CA ILE A 458 -4.02 -4.91 10.72
C ILE A 458 -4.78 -3.76 10.06
N SER A 459 -4.53 -2.52 10.50
CA SER A 459 -4.49 -1.33 9.63
C SER A 459 -4.17 -0.05 10.41
N PRO A 460 -2.94 0.51 10.29
CA PRO A 460 -2.70 1.93 10.46
C PRO A 460 -2.71 2.57 9.07
N ASN A 461 -3.85 3.15 8.67
CA ASN A 461 -3.99 4.31 7.77
C ASN A 461 -5.31 4.27 7.02
N TYR A 462 -6.27 5.07 7.50
CA TYR A 462 -7.26 5.72 6.66
C TYR A 462 -7.44 7.14 7.19
N GLY A 463 -6.75 8.09 6.56
CA GLY A 463 -6.92 9.51 6.79
C GLY A 463 -7.22 10.18 5.46
N ASP A 464 -8.47 10.61 5.27
CA ASP A 464 -8.84 11.95 4.78
C ASP A 464 -10.29 11.98 4.32
N ILE A 465 -11.22 12.33 5.23
CA ILE A 465 -12.44 13.07 4.88
C ILE A 465 -12.78 14.00 6.08
N LEU A 466 -13.12 15.26 5.77
CA LEU A 466 -13.85 16.27 6.58
C LEU A 466 -13.05 17.45 7.16
N SER A 467 -12.94 18.52 6.37
CA SER A 467 -12.64 19.89 6.84
C SER A 467 -13.89 20.78 6.79
N LYS A 468 -14.85 20.56 7.71
CA LYS A 468 -15.94 21.53 8.00
C LYS A 468 -16.32 21.50 9.47
N LYS A 469 -15.63 22.31 10.30
CA LYS A 469 -16.09 22.99 11.55
C LYS A 469 -14.93 23.45 12.45
N ARG A 470 -13.94 24.15 11.88
CA ARG A 470 -12.85 24.77 12.66
C ARG A 470 -13.26 25.99 13.52
N ARG A 471 -14.54 26.39 13.56
CA ARG A 471 -14.96 27.71 14.07
C ARG A 471 -15.72 27.73 15.41
N ASP A 472 -16.04 26.59 16.02
CA ASP A 472 -17.02 26.58 17.13
C ASP A 472 -16.41 26.38 18.54
N ILE A 473 -15.08 26.27 18.69
CA ILE A 473 -14.44 26.15 20.02
C ILE A 473 -13.99 27.54 20.50
N PRO A 474 -14.44 28.02 21.68
CA PRO A 474 -14.00 29.29 22.24
C PRO A 474 -12.48 29.30 22.46
N ARG A 475 -11.79 30.39 22.09
CA ARG A 475 -10.33 30.53 22.31
C ARG A 475 -9.92 30.36 23.77
N SER A 476 -10.81 30.70 24.71
CA SER A 476 -10.59 30.49 26.15
C SER A 476 -10.55 29.02 26.57
N ALA A 477 -11.14 28.11 25.79
CA ALA A 477 -11.02 26.67 26.01
C ALA A 477 -9.72 26.10 25.41
N LEU A 478 -9.08 26.81 24.48
CA LEU A 478 -7.85 26.38 23.83
C LEU A 478 -6.58 26.91 24.52
N SER A 479 -6.72 27.78 25.53
CA SER A 479 -5.59 28.39 26.22
C SER A 479 -4.95 27.52 27.32
N SER A 480 -5.58 26.40 27.69
CA SER A 480 -5.02 25.41 28.62
C SER A 480 -5.67 24.04 28.41
N ALA A 481 -4.97 22.98 28.81
CA ALA A 481 -5.50 21.61 28.79
C ALA A 481 -6.79 21.48 29.64
N GLU A 482 -6.80 22.09 30.82
CA GLU A 482 -7.98 22.12 31.72
C GLU A 482 -9.19 22.82 31.08
N GLY A 483 -8.97 23.92 30.36
CA GLY A 483 -10.02 24.64 29.64
C GLY A 483 -10.65 23.80 28.54
N LEU A 484 -9.83 22.99 27.84
CA LEU A 484 -10.28 22.11 26.78
C LEU A 484 -11.05 20.91 27.32
N ILE A 485 -10.53 20.28 28.38
CA ILE A 485 -11.20 19.18 29.10
C ILE A 485 -12.57 19.63 29.60
N SER A 486 -12.66 20.80 30.24
CA SER A 486 -13.92 21.34 30.76
C SER A 486 -14.92 21.66 29.64
N TYR A 487 -14.45 22.16 28.49
CA TYR A 487 -15.28 22.37 27.31
C TYR A 487 -15.82 21.05 26.73
N MET A 488 -14.97 20.02 26.62
CA MET A 488 -15.35 18.69 26.14
C MET A 488 -16.37 18.00 27.06
N GLU A 489 -16.19 18.08 28.37
CA GLU A 489 -17.16 17.57 29.35
C GLU A 489 -18.53 18.25 29.20
N ASN A 490 -18.55 19.56 28.96
CA ASN A 490 -19.79 20.30 28.76
C ASN A 490 -20.47 20.01 27.42
N GLU A 491 -19.73 19.81 26.33
CA GLU A 491 -20.32 19.38 25.05
C GLU A 491 -20.84 17.94 25.12
N ALA A 492 -20.12 17.04 25.80
CA ALA A 492 -20.55 15.66 26.04
C ALA A 492 -21.85 15.59 26.89
N LYS A 493 -22.08 16.57 27.78
CA LYS A 493 -23.34 16.70 28.52
C LYS A 493 -24.51 17.19 27.66
N LYS A 494 -24.25 17.91 26.55
CA LYS A 494 -25.30 18.56 25.73
C LYS A 494 -25.81 17.70 24.56
N LYS A 495 -25.06 16.70 24.09
CA LYS A 495 -25.41 15.93 22.88
C LYS A 495 -25.37 14.43 23.13
N SER A 496 -26.34 13.70 22.58
CA SER A 496 -26.46 12.24 22.65
C SER A 496 -25.55 11.48 21.67
N THR A 497 -24.59 12.17 21.05
CA THR A 497 -23.65 11.61 20.06
C THR A 497 -22.21 11.79 20.53
N ILE A 498 -21.45 10.70 20.50
CA ILE A 498 -20.05 10.68 20.94
C ILE A 498 -19.17 11.14 19.77
N HIS A 499 -18.26 12.07 20.05
CA HIS A 499 -17.21 12.50 19.15
C HIS A 499 -15.89 11.85 19.61
N GLU A 500 -15.12 11.31 18.67
CA GLU A 500 -13.80 10.75 18.95
C GLU A 500 -12.76 11.84 18.64
N TYR A 501 -11.84 12.09 19.58
CA TYR A 501 -10.87 13.17 19.50
C TYR A 501 -9.46 12.58 19.56
N GLU A 502 -8.58 13.03 18.69
CA GLU A 502 -7.16 12.68 18.67
C GLU A 502 -6.34 13.95 18.94
N PHE A 503 -5.40 13.89 19.89
CA PHE A 503 -4.55 15.01 20.29
C PHE A 503 -3.08 14.66 20.12
N VAL A 504 -2.29 15.61 19.64
CA VAL A 504 -0.82 15.52 19.61
C VAL A 504 -0.29 16.50 20.64
N ILE A 505 0.34 15.98 21.69
CA ILE A 505 0.93 16.77 22.78
C ILE A 505 2.43 16.80 22.58
N ASP A 506 3.00 18.00 22.59
CA ASP A 506 4.45 18.17 22.64
C ASP A 506 4.95 17.85 24.05
N SER A 507 5.79 16.81 24.14
CA SER A 507 6.30 16.29 25.41
C SER A 507 7.17 17.29 26.18
N GLU A 508 7.74 18.30 25.51
CA GLU A 508 8.61 19.27 26.19
C GLU A 508 7.83 20.48 26.75
N SER A 509 6.74 20.87 26.10
CA SER A 509 5.97 22.06 26.48
C SER A 509 4.66 21.78 27.20
N SER A 510 4.20 20.51 27.21
CA SER A 510 2.84 20.13 27.65
C SER A 510 1.73 20.86 26.89
N LEU A 511 2.05 21.46 25.73
CA LEU A 511 1.08 22.16 24.88
C LEU A 511 0.58 21.20 23.79
N ILE A 512 -0.73 21.25 23.55
CA ILE A 512 -1.35 20.54 22.43
C ILE A 512 -0.96 21.26 21.14
N THR A 513 -0.20 20.58 20.28
CA THR A 513 0.31 21.17 19.03
C THR A 513 -0.58 20.85 17.83
N ASP A 514 -1.37 19.78 17.87
CA ASP A 514 -2.35 19.44 16.83
C ASP A 514 -3.54 18.63 17.40
N TRP A 515 -4.70 18.68 16.74
CA TRP A 515 -5.86 17.86 17.10
C TRP A 515 -6.83 17.58 15.94
N ARG A 516 -7.53 16.44 16.00
CA ARG A 516 -8.54 16.01 15.01
C ARG A 516 -9.81 15.50 15.69
N ILE A 517 -10.96 15.74 15.05
CA ILE A 517 -12.27 15.19 15.45
C ILE A 517 -12.72 14.19 14.40
N LEU A 518 -13.01 12.98 14.84
CA LEU A 518 -13.60 11.92 14.02
C LEU A 518 -15.09 11.79 14.34
N PHE A 519 -15.92 11.85 13.29
CA PHE A 519 -17.35 11.60 13.38
C PHE A 519 -17.63 10.14 13.04
N ARG A 520 -18.15 9.35 13.99
CA ARG A 520 -18.72 8.03 13.72
C ARG A 520 -20.23 8.07 13.89
N GLU A 521 -20.96 7.84 12.80
CA GLU A 521 -22.38 7.53 12.87
C GLU A 521 -22.58 6.08 13.36
N GLY A 522 -23.43 5.88 14.37
CA GLY A 522 -23.96 4.56 14.73
C GLY A 522 -23.53 3.93 16.05
N ALA A 523 -22.70 4.57 16.89
CA ALA A 523 -22.27 3.97 18.17
C ALA A 523 -23.10 4.41 19.37
N THR A 524 -24.35 3.95 19.50
CA THR A 524 -25.08 4.01 20.78
C THR A 524 -24.57 2.93 21.72
N LYS A 525 -23.44 3.20 22.40
CA LYS A 525 -23.06 2.75 23.77
C LYS A 525 -21.56 2.94 23.99
N LYS A 526 -21.18 3.86 24.90
CA LYS A 526 -20.31 3.66 26.09
C LYS A 526 -19.80 5.01 26.63
N ARG A 527 -20.66 5.69 27.39
CA ARG A 527 -20.30 6.85 28.25
C ARG A 527 -19.19 6.50 29.25
N SER A 528 -19.14 5.26 29.72
CA SER A 528 -18.13 4.79 30.70
C SER A 528 -16.72 4.71 30.12
N LEU A 529 -16.57 4.40 28.83
CA LEU A 529 -15.25 4.32 28.19
C LEU A 529 -14.67 5.72 27.95
N PHE A 530 -15.52 6.66 27.54
CA PHE A 530 -15.12 8.06 27.38
C PHE A 530 -14.70 8.68 28.72
N LEU A 531 -15.45 8.42 29.80
CA LEU A 531 -15.09 8.91 31.14
C LEU A 531 -13.77 8.30 31.65
N SER A 532 -13.50 7.02 31.36
CA SER A 532 -12.20 6.38 31.68
C SER A 532 -11.01 7.05 30.98
N ILE A 533 -11.17 7.44 29.71
CA ILE A 533 -10.13 8.14 28.96
C ILE A 533 -9.93 9.57 29.48
N VAL A 534 -11.01 10.23 29.88
CA VAL A 534 -10.94 11.56 30.52
C VAL A 534 -10.24 11.48 31.88
N ASP A 535 -10.44 10.41 32.63
CA ASP A 535 -9.77 10.22 33.92
C ASP A 535 -8.27 9.90 33.75
N GLU A 536 -7.89 9.08 32.75
CA GLU A 536 -6.47 8.86 32.40
C GLU A 536 -5.77 10.16 31.92
N LEU A 537 -6.47 11.01 31.16
CA LEU A 537 -5.96 12.31 30.73
C LEU A 537 -5.87 13.36 31.85
N LYS A 538 -6.50 13.12 33.01
CA LYS A 538 -6.36 13.95 34.21
C LYS A 538 -5.21 13.50 35.10
N GLU A 539 -4.84 12.22 35.04
CA GLU A 539 -3.66 11.68 35.75
C GLU A 539 -2.34 12.02 35.06
N PHE A 540 -2.36 12.19 33.73
CA PHE A 540 -1.24 12.65 32.91
C PHE A 540 -1.14 14.17 32.90
#